data_AF-A0A402ACC6-F1
#
_entry.id   AF-A0A402ACC6-F1
#
_cell.length_a   1.000
_cell.length_b   1.000
_cell.length_c   1.000
_cell.angle_alpha   90.00
_cell.angle_beta   90.00
_cell.angle_gamma   90.00
#
_symmetry.space_group_name_H-M   'P 1'
#
loop_
_entity.id
_entity.type
_entity.pdbx_description
1 polymer ?
#
loop_
_entity_poly.entity_id
_entity_poly.type
_entity_poly.pdbx_seq_one_letter_code
_entity_poly.pdbx_strand_id
1 'polypeptide(L)'
;MGYVRDTYKSLFVMFENKNVEKVELEHINQTANYLGARLGMLGFVTTRKQPGDNIIQKIYAIYNDTPSIPRKTILILTDEDIKLMIRLKQENNNPATHVQKIYRRFQTRVQ
;
A
#
# COMPACT_ATOMS: atom_id res chain seq x y z
N MET A 1 8.92 -15.20 -3.27
CA MET A 1 9.32 -13.97 -4.00
C MET A 1 8.55 -13.75 -5.31
N GLY A 2 7.80 -14.72 -5.87
CA GLY A 2 7.10 -14.54 -7.17
C GLY A 2 5.76 -13.78 -7.14
N TYR A 3 4.96 -13.90 -6.08
CA TYR A 3 3.56 -13.42 -6.06
C TYR A 3 3.37 -11.96 -6.50
N VAL A 4 4.18 -11.02 -5.99
CA VAL A 4 4.06 -9.59 -6.35
C VAL A 4 4.39 -9.37 -7.83
N ARG A 5 5.45 -10.01 -8.32
CA ARG A 5 5.88 -9.89 -9.72
C ARG A 5 4.82 -10.43 -10.68
N ASP A 6 4.31 -11.61 -10.38
CA ASP A 6 3.38 -12.34 -11.24
C ASP A 6 1.97 -11.72 -11.18
N THR A 7 1.51 -11.33 -9.99
CA THR A 7 0.15 -10.81 -9.78
C THR A 7 0.03 -9.34 -10.15
N TYR A 8 1.03 -8.50 -9.85
CA TYR A 8 0.94 -7.05 -10.02
C TYR A 8 1.68 -6.52 -11.25
N LYS A 9 2.28 -7.41 -12.05
CA LYS A 9 3.23 -7.05 -13.12
C LYS A 9 4.29 -6.06 -12.62
N SER A 10 4.61 -6.16 -11.34
CA SER A 10 5.48 -5.25 -10.63
C SER A 10 6.92 -5.74 -10.79
N LEU A 11 7.68 -5.04 -11.63
CA LEU A 11 9.14 -5.19 -11.67
C LEU A 11 9.78 -4.58 -10.42
N PHE A 12 9.13 -3.56 -9.84
CA PHE A 12 9.56 -2.88 -8.64
C PHE A 12 8.42 -2.80 -7.62
N VAL A 13 8.78 -2.61 -6.34
CA VAL A 13 7.82 -2.28 -5.29
C VAL A 13 8.01 -0.81 -4.94
N MET A 14 6.98 -0.01 -5.16
CA MET A 14 7.03 1.43 -4.88
C MET A 14 6.68 1.71 -3.42
N PHE A 15 7.51 2.53 -2.77
CA PHE A 15 7.20 3.13 -1.48
C PHE A 15 7.22 4.65 -1.61
N GLU A 16 6.17 5.30 -1.13
CA GLU A 16 6.11 6.75 -0.98
C GLU A 16 6.06 7.09 0.51
N ASN A 17 7.05 7.86 0.98
CA ASN A 17 7.20 8.17 2.40
C ASN A 17 6.69 9.58 2.71
N LYS A 18 5.66 9.68 3.54
CA LYS A 18 5.05 10.95 3.93
C LYS A 18 5.30 11.24 5.42
N ASN A 19 6.24 12.14 5.68
CA ASN A 19 6.49 12.71 7.01
C ASN A 19 5.70 14.02 7.18
N VAL A 20 4.38 13.93 7.11
CA VAL A 20 3.44 15.05 7.22
C VAL A 20 2.51 14.82 8.41
N GLU A 21 1.92 15.89 8.93
CA GLU A 21 0.98 15.78 10.04
C GLU A 21 -0.27 14.98 9.66
N LYS A 22 -0.75 15.14 8.42
CA LYS A 22 -1.92 14.47 7.88
C LYS A 22 -1.70 14.13 6.40
N VAL A 23 -2.08 12.91 6.02
CA VAL A 23 -2.11 12.52 4.61
C VAL A 23 -3.33 13.14 3.95
N GLU A 24 -3.13 13.81 2.81
CA GLU A 24 -4.18 14.43 2.01
C GLU A 24 -4.42 13.67 0.70
N LEU A 25 -5.50 14.01 0.00
CA LEU A 25 -5.91 13.33 -1.23
C LEU A 25 -4.87 13.47 -2.34
N GLU A 26 -4.19 14.63 -2.42
CA GLU A 26 -3.14 14.88 -3.40
C GLU A 26 -1.97 13.89 -3.27
N HIS A 27 -1.61 13.51 -2.05
CA HIS A 27 -0.55 12.55 -1.78
C HIS A 27 -0.91 11.17 -2.37
N ILE A 28 -2.16 10.75 -2.23
CA ILE A 28 -2.62 9.46 -2.79
C ILE A 28 -2.71 9.53 -4.32
N ASN A 29 -3.19 10.65 -4.87
CA ASN A 29 -3.22 10.85 -6.32
C ASN A 29 -1.82 10.79 -6.93
N GLN A 30 -0.84 11.40 -6.27
CA GLN A 30 0.57 11.35 -6.67
C GLN A 30 1.06 9.89 -6.72
N THR A 31 0.86 9.10 -5.67
CA THR A 31 1.22 7.67 -5.66
C THR A 31 0.53 6.91 -6.79
N ALA A 32 -0.77 7.15 -7.01
CA ALA A 32 -1.52 6.49 -8.06
C ALA A 32 -1.00 6.82 -9.47
N ASN A 33 -0.53 8.04 -9.70
CA ASN A 33 0.03 8.47 -10.99
C ASN A 33 1.36 7.78 -11.31
N TYR A 34 2.16 7.44 -10.28
CA TYR A 34 3.39 6.68 -10.46
C TYR A 34 3.12 5.20 -10.77
N LEU A 35 2.06 4.60 -10.21
CA LEU A 35 1.68 3.23 -10.53
C LEU A 35 1.23 3.09 -11.99
N GLY A 36 1.70 2.04 -12.65
CA GLY A 36 1.48 1.80 -14.08
C GLY A 36 2.53 0.88 -14.68
N ALA A 37 2.58 0.83 -16.02
CA ALA A 37 3.38 -0.16 -16.75
C ALA A 37 4.89 -0.17 -16.43
N ARG A 38 5.46 0.95 -15.95
CA ARG A 38 6.89 1.04 -15.64
C ARG A 38 7.25 0.53 -14.24
N LEU A 39 6.46 0.87 -13.22
CA LEU A 39 6.75 0.52 -11.83
C LEU A 39 6.00 -0.72 -11.37
N GLY A 40 4.81 -0.95 -11.93
CA GLY A 40 3.86 -1.96 -11.49
C GLY A 40 2.61 -1.36 -10.87
N MET A 41 1.73 -2.25 -10.41
CA MET A 41 0.39 -1.88 -9.95
C MET A 41 0.23 -1.94 -8.43
N LEU A 42 1.29 -2.24 -7.68
CA LEU A 42 1.30 -2.22 -6.21
C LEU A 42 2.22 -1.11 -5.69
N GLY A 43 1.65 -0.25 -4.83
CA GLY A 43 2.38 0.81 -4.13
C GLY A 43 2.08 0.84 -2.64
N PHE A 44 3.02 1.35 -1.87
CA PHE A 44 2.89 1.57 -0.43
C PHE A 44 3.03 3.06 -0.12
N VAL A 45 2.15 3.58 0.73
CA VAL A 45 2.30 4.90 1.34
C VAL A 45 2.65 4.71 2.80
N THR A 46 3.81 5.20 3.22
CA THR A 46 4.19 5.21 4.63
C THR A 46 3.85 6.57 5.25
N THR A 47 3.29 6.56 6.46
CA THR A 47 2.79 7.78 7.14
C THR A 47 2.99 7.69 8.64
N ARG A 48 3.11 8.84 9.31
CA ARG A 48 3.28 8.92 10.76
C ARG A 48 2.02 8.47 11.52
N LYS A 49 0.85 8.82 11.01
CA LYS A 49 -0.45 8.64 11.68
C LYS A 49 -1.43 7.88 10.79
N GLN A 50 -2.46 7.31 11.40
CA GLN A 50 -3.55 6.68 10.66
C GLN A 50 -4.21 7.68 9.69
N PRO A 51 -4.50 7.27 8.45
CA PRO A 51 -5.19 8.10 7.48
C PRO A 51 -6.66 8.31 7.90
N GLY A 52 -7.24 9.43 7.51
CA GLY A 52 -8.68 9.66 7.67
C GLY A 52 -9.52 8.82 6.70
N ASP A 53 -10.81 8.67 6.99
CA ASP A 53 -11.72 7.87 6.17
C ASP A 53 -11.78 8.32 4.71
N ASN A 54 -11.69 9.63 4.46
CA ASN A 54 -11.65 10.19 3.11
C ASN A 54 -10.46 9.69 2.29
N ILE A 55 -9.30 9.48 2.93
CA ILE A 55 -8.09 8.93 2.29
C ILE A 55 -8.29 7.45 1.96
N ILE A 56 -8.87 6.69 2.89
CA ILE A 56 -9.19 5.27 2.68
C ILE A 56 -10.18 5.10 1.53
N GLN A 57 -11.26 5.89 1.51
CA GLN A 57 -12.24 5.91 0.43
C GLN A 57 -11.59 6.25 -0.92
N LYS A 58 -10.69 7.23 -0.95
CA LYS A 58 -9.96 7.60 -2.17
C LYS A 58 -9.10 6.45 -2.70
N ILE A 59 -8.43 5.73 -1.81
CA ILE A 59 -7.63 4.55 -2.16
C ILE A 59 -8.51 3.45 -2.79
N TYR A 60 -9.70 3.19 -2.22
CA TYR A 60 -10.63 2.20 -2.78
C TYR A 60 -11.20 2.65 -4.13
N ALA A 61 -11.52 3.94 -4.27
CA ALA A 61 -11.94 4.50 -5.56
C ALA A 61 -10.87 4.28 -6.63
N ILE A 62 -9.59 4.56 -6.34
CA ILE A 62 -8.49 4.32 -7.29
C ILE A 62 -8.41 2.85 -7.71
N TYR A 63 -8.58 1.92 -6.77
CA TYR A 63 -8.62 0.49 -7.10
C TYR A 63 -9.77 0.15 -8.04
N ASN A 64 -10.99 0.58 -7.70
CA ASN A 64 -12.21 0.29 -8.46
C ASN A 64 -12.22 0.94 -9.84
N ASP A 65 -11.70 2.17 -9.94
CA ASP A 65 -11.66 2.95 -11.17
C ASP A 65 -10.50 2.55 -12.09
N THR A 66 -9.59 1.67 -11.64
CA THR A 66 -8.52 1.17 -12.51
C THR A 66 -9.09 0.14 -13.50
N PRO A 67 -9.11 0.41 -14.82
CA PRO A 67 -9.73 -0.48 -15.80
C PRO A 67 -8.87 -1.71 -16.13
N SER A 68 -7.57 -1.67 -15.82
CA SER A 68 -6.64 -2.75 -16.14
C SER A 68 -6.58 -3.82 -15.05
N ILE A 69 -6.27 -5.05 -15.45
CA ILE A 69 -5.86 -6.12 -14.54
C ILE A 69 -4.34 -6.33 -14.70
N PRO A 70 -3.57 -6.29 -13.59
CA PRO A 70 -3.99 -6.03 -12.22
C PRO A 70 -4.38 -4.57 -11.96
N ARG A 71 -5.30 -4.35 -11.01
CA ARG A 71 -5.75 -3.01 -10.59
C ARG A 71 -4.71 -2.32 -9.72
N LYS A 72 -4.67 -0.99 -9.72
CA LYS A 72 -3.77 -0.22 -8.84
C LYS A 72 -4.16 -0.49 -7.40
N THR A 73 -3.25 -1.06 -6.63
CA THR A 73 -3.42 -1.32 -5.19
C THR A 73 -2.45 -0.44 -4.43
N ILE A 74 -2.98 0.39 -3.54
CA ILE A 74 -2.20 1.25 -2.64
C ILE A 74 -2.46 0.77 -1.22
N LEU A 75 -1.39 0.37 -0.52
CA LEU A 75 -1.45 -0.03 0.88
C LEU A 75 -0.83 1.06 1.75
N ILE A 76 -1.39 1.27 2.95
CA ILE A 76 -0.84 2.22 3.93
C ILE A 76 -0.09 1.46 5.02
N LEU A 77 1.09 1.99 5.39
CA LEU A 77 1.86 1.58 6.55
C LEU A 77 2.06 2.77 7.47
N THR A 78 1.58 2.67 8.71
CA THR A 78 1.82 3.70 9.72
C THR A 78 3.13 3.47 10.48
N ASP A 79 3.57 4.44 11.28
CA ASP A 79 4.65 4.25 12.26
C ASP A 79 4.43 3.00 13.13
N GLU A 80 3.20 2.75 13.57
CA GLU A 80 2.88 1.58 14.40
C GLU A 80 3.02 0.27 13.63
N ASP A 81 2.67 0.25 12.34
CA ASP A 81 2.89 -0.91 11.48
C ASP A 81 4.38 -1.19 11.29
N ILE A 82 5.18 -0.14 11.08
CA ILE A 82 6.64 -0.25 10.91
C ILE A 82 7.30 -0.72 12.22
N LYS A 83 6.93 -0.16 13.37
CA LYS A 83 7.42 -0.59 14.68
C LYS A 83 7.09 -2.06 14.93
N LEU A 84 5.87 -2.50 14.61
CA LEU A 84 5.48 -3.90 14.73
C LEU A 84 6.31 -4.79 13.79
N MET A 85 6.54 -4.37 12.55
CA MET A 85 7.39 -5.10 11.60
C MET A 85 8.83 -5.24 12.11
N ILE A 86 9.39 -4.19 12.71
CA ILE A 86 10.73 -4.22 13.33
C ILE A 86 10.74 -5.18 14.52
N ARG A 87 9.75 -5.10 15.41
CA ARG A 87 9.64 -6.00 16.56
C ARG A 87 9.54 -7.46 16.13
N LEU A 88 8.69 -7.77 15.15
CA LEU A 88 8.59 -9.12 14.60
C LEU A 88 9.96 -9.59 14.09
N LYS A 89 10.70 -8.72 13.39
CA LYS A 89 12.04 -9.07 12.91
C LYS A 89 13.03 -9.35 14.05
N GLN A 90 12.99 -8.55 15.12
CA GLN A 90 13.84 -8.73 16.31
C GLN A 90 13.53 -10.05 17.04
N GLU A 91 12.27 -10.48 17.01
CA GLU A 91 11.82 -11.77 17.57
C GLU A 91 12.02 -12.95 16.60
N ASN A 92 12.81 -12.79 15.52
CA ASN A 92 13.01 -13.77 14.43
C ASN A 92 11.72 -14.20 13.70
N ASN A 93 10.63 -13.46 13.84
CA ASN A 93 9.41 -13.63 13.06
C ASN A 93 9.53 -12.94 11.70
N ASN A 94 8.70 -13.36 10.73
CA ASN A 94 8.66 -12.76 9.39
C ASN A 94 7.76 -11.51 9.37
N PRO A 95 8.29 -10.29 9.16
CA PRO A 95 7.50 -9.05 9.13
C PRO A 95 6.50 -9.00 7.97
N ALA A 96 6.76 -9.74 6.88
CA ALA A 96 5.85 -9.81 5.74
C ALA A 96 4.48 -10.38 6.11
N THR A 97 4.37 -11.13 7.22
CA THR A 97 3.08 -11.61 7.73
C THR A 97 2.15 -10.46 8.11
N HIS A 98 2.69 -9.36 8.65
CA HIS A 98 1.89 -8.17 8.98
C HIS A 98 1.41 -7.46 7.69
N VAL A 99 2.31 -7.29 6.73
CA VAL A 99 1.97 -6.72 5.41
C VAL A 99 0.91 -7.56 4.69
N GLN A 100 1.01 -8.89 4.75
CA GLN A 100 0.00 -9.80 4.20
C GLN A 100 -1.37 -9.64 4.89
N LYS A 101 -1.40 -9.41 6.21
CA LYS A 101 -2.66 -9.11 6.92
C LYS A 101 -3.27 -7.79 6.44
N ILE A 102 -2.46 -6.75 6.27
CA ILE A 102 -2.91 -5.45 5.71
C ILE A 102 -3.49 -5.66 4.31
N TYR A 103 -2.77 -6.38 3.45
CA TYR A 103 -3.20 -6.69 2.10
C TYR A 103 -4.51 -7.49 2.06
N ARG A 104 -4.66 -8.53 2.87
CA ARG A 104 -5.91 -9.32 2.94
C ARG A 104 -7.08 -8.46 3.40
N ARG A 105 -6.90 -7.61 4.42
CA ARG A 105 -7.94 -6.69 4.87
C ARG A 105 -8.36 -5.70 3.79
N PHE A 106 -7.40 -5.21 3.01
CA PHE A 106 -7.69 -4.37 1.85
C PHE A 106 -8.57 -5.13 0.86
N GLN A 107 -8.17 -6.34 0.46
CA GLN A 107 -8.90 -7.18 -0.49
C GLN A 107 -10.34 -7.48 -0.04
N THR A 108 -10.55 -7.75 1.25
CA THR A 108 -11.90 -7.98 1.81
C THR A 108 -12.79 -6.72 1.78
N ARG A 109 -12.21 -5.52 1.83
CA ARG A 109 -12.98 -4.26 1.86
C ARG A 109 -13.28 -3.67 0.49
N VAL A 110 -12.53 -4.06 -0.54
CA VAL A 110 -12.73 -3.60 -1.92
C VAL A 110 -13.55 -4.59 -2.77
N GLN A 111 -13.85 -5.78 -2.22
CA GLN A 111 -14.87 -6.70 -2.75
C GLN A 111 -16.25 -6.24 -2.29
#